data_AF-A0A0C3RDP2-F1
#
_entry.id   AF-A0A0C3RDP2-F1
#
_cell.length_a   1.000
_cell.length_b   1.000
_cell.length_c   1.000
_cell.angle_alpha   90.00
_cell.angle_beta   90.00
_cell.angle_gamma   90.00
#
_symmetry.space_group_name_H-M   'P 1'
#
loop_
_entity.id
_entity.type
_entity.pdbx_description
1 polymer ?
#
loop_
_entity_poly.entity_id
_entity_poly.type
_entity_poly.pdbx_seq_one_letter_code
_entity_poly.pdbx_strand_id
1 'polypeptide(L)'
;MFLSLLLLYIAYSQHSFYRKDLYQLYSIVSFSGVCMSCWGILQYLNLVEIYHLKYPVTGNFDNPAGIAIFLGAILPFSMFFISSNEKRIKLWGIFSSCILTGTILLSGSRTGVLIILPAYLLAFCQNKNRLRFQKFIRRFWWLLLVACIFLFIGLYFWKIDSANGRILIWTCSWNMFLDHWIIGTGEGGFTANYMSYQAEYFRQNPDSIFSILADNVQAPFNEFLAFAVQYGTVGLCFFGLFIARIIQVYGQCNQKAILHPVGTSLLAIAIASCFSYPLKYPLICLILMLNLAILSTKDKCIFQSITGWKLNVFRFIGYSICILFLTWTFNWIHAERKWFVITYSRSSDRWKKYHDLHEWLGKDGMFLYNHAAALHRDKQYKESLIVLTLCTRYFNDFDVQLLLADNYYHLGNLYAAECCYLTAARMCPNRFLPLYHLVNLYELKGDRKMVEKTVLDIKNKKVKVPSIIIDDIKDKMKQKYNELLLEKDDF
;
A
#
# COMPACT_ATOMS: atom_id res chain seq x y z
N MET A 1 -1.61 10.02 12.50
CA MET A 1 -1.96 8.62 12.86
C MET A 1 -0.89 7.96 13.72
N PHE A 2 0.37 7.86 13.29
CA PHE A 2 1.41 7.20 14.08
C PHE A 2 1.61 7.80 15.49
N LEU A 3 1.54 9.12 15.64
CA LEU A 3 1.68 9.78 16.95
C LEU A 3 0.57 9.39 17.94
N SER A 4 -0.70 9.32 17.50
CA SER A 4 -1.80 8.92 18.37
C SER A 4 -1.80 7.43 18.68
N LEU A 5 -1.42 6.60 17.70
CA LEU A 5 -1.18 5.18 17.92
C LEU A 5 -0.02 4.95 18.90
N LEU A 6 1.05 5.75 18.82
CA LEU A 6 2.16 5.74 19.78
C LEU A 6 1.68 6.09 21.18
N LEU A 7 0.83 7.09 21.33
CA LEU A 7 0.29 7.49 22.63
C LEU A 7 -0.69 6.47 23.21
N LEU A 8 -1.51 5.84 22.36
CA LEU A 8 -2.30 4.67 22.72
C LEU A 8 -1.38 3.55 23.22
N TYR A 9 -0.31 3.23 22.49
CA TYR A 9 0.69 2.27 22.95
C TYR A 9 1.28 2.67 24.29
N ILE A 10 1.68 3.93 24.50
CA ILE A 10 2.26 4.34 25.77
C ILE A 10 1.23 4.21 26.91
N ALA A 11 -0.03 4.65 26.70
CA ALA A 11 -1.09 4.50 27.69
C ALA A 11 -1.34 3.04 28.07
N TYR A 12 -1.39 2.14 27.08
CA TYR A 12 -1.61 0.70 27.30
C TYR A 12 -0.37 -0.03 27.83
N SER A 13 0.84 0.41 27.48
CA SER A 13 2.12 -0.17 27.96
C SER A 13 2.30 -0.03 29.47
N GLN A 14 1.63 0.96 30.09
CA GLN A 14 1.66 1.20 31.53
C GLN A 14 0.53 0.47 32.27
N HIS A 15 -0.30 -0.31 31.59
CA HIS A 15 -1.37 -1.09 32.20
C HIS A 15 -0.88 -2.51 32.52
N SER A 16 -1.01 -2.95 33.76
CA SER A 16 -0.65 -4.34 34.10
C SER A 16 -1.75 -5.29 33.65
N PHE A 17 -1.58 -5.92 32.48
CA PHE A 17 -2.53 -6.94 32.03
C PHE A 17 -2.42 -8.20 32.89
N TYR A 18 -3.49 -8.48 33.64
CA TYR A 18 -3.69 -9.77 34.27
C TYR A 18 -4.20 -10.78 33.24
N ARG A 19 -4.16 -12.07 33.61
CA ARG A 19 -4.60 -13.16 32.75
C ARG A 19 -6.04 -12.95 32.25
N LYS A 20 -6.96 -12.52 33.13
CA LYS A 20 -8.37 -12.29 32.76
C LYS A 20 -8.52 -11.19 31.70
N ASP A 21 -7.75 -10.10 31.83
CA ASP A 21 -7.78 -8.97 30.90
C ASP A 21 -7.30 -9.39 29.51
N LEU A 22 -6.24 -10.20 29.43
CA LEU A 22 -5.75 -10.74 28.16
C LEU A 22 -6.78 -11.65 27.49
N TYR A 23 -7.50 -12.49 28.25
CA TYR A 23 -8.58 -13.31 27.70
C TYR A 23 -9.71 -12.46 27.12
N GLN A 24 -10.12 -11.40 27.83
CA GLN A 24 -11.15 -10.48 27.33
C GLN A 24 -10.69 -9.76 26.06
N LEU A 25 -9.46 -9.24 26.07
CA LEU A 25 -8.87 -8.56 24.93
C LEU A 25 -8.78 -9.48 23.70
N TYR A 26 -8.31 -10.71 23.87
CA TYR A 26 -8.23 -11.68 22.78
C TYR A 26 -9.62 -12.03 22.25
N SER A 27 -10.64 -12.05 23.11
CA SER A 27 -12.03 -12.27 22.69
C SER A 27 -12.55 -11.11 21.84
N ILE A 28 -12.26 -9.87 22.23
CA ILE A 28 -12.64 -8.66 21.47
C ILE A 28 -11.94 -8.65 20.11
N VAL A 29 -10.63 -8.93 20.09
CA VAL A 29 -9.83 -8.99 18.85
C VAL A 29 -10.36 -10.10 17.93
N SER A 30 -10.60 -11.31 18.47
CA SER A 30 -11.21 -12.41 17.72
C SER A 30 -12.60 -12.05 17.17
N PHE A 31 -13.44 -11.37 17.96
CA PHE A 31 -14.77 -10.94 17.53
C PHE A 31 -14.69 -9.93 16.38
N SER A 32 -13.78 -8.96 16.45
CA SER A 32 -13.57 -8.00 15.36
C SER A 32 -13.16 -8.67 14.04
N GLY A 33 -12.33 -9.72 14.12
CA GLY A 33 -11.98 -10.56 12.97
C GLY A 33 -13.19 -11.25 12.36
N VAL A 34 -14.11 -11.77 13.19
CA VAL A 34 -15.36 -12.39 12.72
C VAL A 34 -16.24 -11.36 12.02
N CYS A 35 -16.42 -10.17 12.59
CA CYS A 35 -17.18 -9.08 11.95
C CYS A 35 -16.63 -8.74 10.56
N MET A 36 -15.31 -8.57 10.43
CA MET A 36 -14.66 -8.29 9.14
C MET A 36 -14.75 -9.49 8.19
N SER A 37 -14.71 -10.72 8.70
CA SER A 37 -14.86 -11.94 7.90
C SER A 37 -16.27 -12.05 7.32
N CYS A 38 -17.30 -11.78 8.13
CA CYS A 38 -18.68 -11.71 7.69
C CYS A 38 -18.86 -10.65 6.59
N TRP A 39 -18.29 -9.45 6.77
CA TRP A 39 -18.31 -8.41 5.74
C TRP A 39 -17.70 -8.88 4.42
N GLY A 40 -16.53 -9.51 4.47
CA GLY A 40 -15.88 -10.07 3.28
C GLY A 40 -16.70 -11.17 2.59
N ILE A 41 -17.38 -12.02 3.36
CA ILE A 41 -18.29 -13.05 2.82
C ILE A 41 -19.52 -12.41 2.18
N LEU A 42 -20.10 -11.37 2.79
CA LEU A 42 -21.22 -10.63 2.21
C LEU A 42 -20.85 -9.95 0.88
N GLN A 43 -19.62 -9.42 0.78
CA GLN A 43 -19.09 -8.93 -0.50
C GLN A 43 -18.96 -10.04 -1.54
N TYR A 44 -18.42 -11.22 -1.15
CA TYR A 44 -18.33 -12.37 -2.04
C TYR A 44 -19.69 -12.80 -2.60
N LEU A 45 -20.73 -12.72 -1.78
CA LEU A 45 -22.11 -13.05 -2.15
C LEU A 45 -22.84 -11.92 -2.92
N ASN A 46 -22.17 -10.79 -3.20
CA ASN A 46 -22.75 -9.58 -3.80
C ASN A 46 -23.92 -8.98 -2.99
N LEU A 47 -23.96 -9.21 -1.66
CA LEU A 47 -24.99 -8.65 -0.77
C LEU A 47 -24.61 -7.26 -0.24
N VAL A 48 -23.34 -6.89 -0.37
CA VAL A 48 -22.78 -5.58 0.00
C VAL A 48 -21.98 -5.04 -1.17
N GLU A 49 -21.92 -3.71 -1.28
CA GLU A 49 -21.21 -3.03 -2.35
C GLU A 49 -19.73 -3.48 -2.43
N ILE A 50 -19.34 -3.83 -3.65
CA ILE A 50 -17.96 -4.14 -3.99
C ILE A 50 -17.32 -2.84 -4.50
N TYR A 51 -16.42 -2.27 -3.70
CA TYR A 51 -15.72 -1.03 -4.05
C TYR A 51 -14.82 -1.19 -5.29
N HIS A 52 -14.39 -2.41 -5.61
CA HIS A 52 -13.54 -2.72 -6.77
C HIS A 52 -14.08 -3.92 -7.55
N LEU A 53 -14.69 -3.68 -8.70
CA LEU A 53 -15.27 -4.71 -9.60
C LEU A 53 -14.30 -5.86 -9.95
N LYS A 54 -12.99 -5.63 -9.84
CA LYS A 54 -11.95 -6.63 -10.13
C LYS A 54 -11.77 -7.69 -9.04
N TYR A 55 -12.15 -7.41 -7.80
CA TYR A 55 -11.88 -8.28 -6.67
C TYR A 55 -13.14 -8.55 -5.85
N PRO A 56 -13.53 -9.83 -5.66
CA PRO A 56 -14.79 -10.17 -5.01
C PRO A 56 -14.78 -9.91 -3.49
N VAL A 57 -13.60 -9.86 -2.87
CA VAL A 57 -13.46 -9.68 -1.41
C VAL A 57 -12.28 -8.76 -1.10
N THR A 58 -12.58 -7.56 -0.61
CA THR A 58 -11.58 -6.57 -0.18
C THR A 58 -11.82 -6.07 1.24
N GLY A 59 -13.00 -6.31 1.81
CA GLY A 59 -13.44 -5.66 3.04
C GLY A 59 -13.58 -4.15 2.85
N ASN A 60 -13.12 -3.40 3.84
CA ASN A 60 -13.01 -1.94 3.81
C ASN A 60 -11.62 -1.47 3.32
N PHE A 61 -10.86 -2.35 2.67
CA PHE A 61 -9.53 -2.06 2.16
C PHE A 61 -9.55 -1.82 0.65
N ASP A 62 -8.55 -1.11 0.15
CA ASP A 62 -8.30 -0.85 -1.28
C ASP A 62 -7.88 -2.11 -2.05
N ASN A 63 -7.42 -3.15 -1.36
CA ASN A 63 -6.86 -4.36 -1.96
C ASN A 63 -7.21 -5.62 -1.14
N PRO A 64 -7.44 -6.79 -1.76
CA PRO A 64 -7.59 -8.06 -1.05
C PRO A 64 -6.45 -8.39 -0.07
N ALA A 65 -5.25 -7.86 -0.30
CA ALA A 65 -4.14 -7.99 0.64
C ALA A 65 -4.45 -7.40 2.02
N GLY A 66 -5.15 -6.25 2.09
CA GLY A 66 -5.46 -5.57 3.34
C GLY A 66 -6.30 -6.45 4.29
N ILE A 67 -7.42 -6.97 3.80
CA ILE A 67 -8.29 -7.87 4.59
C ILE A 67 -7.54 -9.17 4.97
N ALA A 68 -6.78 -9.75 4.04
CA ALA A 68 -6.04 -10.98 4.30
C ALA A 68 -4.99 -10.81 5.40
N ILE A 69 -4.25 -9.70 5.40
CA ILE A 69 -3.23 -9.43 6.42
C ILE A 69 -3.88 -9.10 7.76
N PHE A 70 -4.96 -8.30 7.76
CA PHE A 70 -5.69 -7.98 8.99
C PHE A 70 -6.24 -9.25 9.67
N LEU A 71 -6.93 -10.11 8.93
CA LEU A 71 -7.44 -11.37 9.45
C LEU A 71 -6.29 -12.33 9.83
N GLY A 72 -5.21 -12.37 9.05
CA GLY A 72 -4.03 -13.16 9.36
C GLY A 72 -3.33 -12.73 10.65
N ALA A 73 -3.31 -11.43 10.95
CA ALA A 73 -2.81 -10.90 12.22
C ALA A 73 -3.74 -11.22 13.40
N ILE A 74 -5.05 -11.38 13.16
CA ILE A 74 -6.03 -11.72 14.20
C ILE A 74 -6.13 -13.23 14.45
N LEU A 75 -5.91 -14.05 13.43
CA LEU A 75 -6.07 -15.50 13.47
C LEU A 75 -5.44 -16.19 14.70
N PRO A 76 -4.23 -15.82 15.17
CA PRO A 76 -3.64 -16.43 16.36
C PRO A 76 -4.45 -16.22 17.64
N PHE A 77 -5.20 -15.12 17.76
CA PHE A 77 -6.07 -14.84 18.91
C PHE A 77 -7.33 -15.70 18.88
N SER A 78 -7.89 -15.99 17.71
CA SER A 78 -8.99 -16.96 17.57
C SER A 78 -8.53 -18.38 17.90
N MET A 79 -7.34 -18.77 17.42
CA MET A 79 -6.75 -20.08 17.68
C MET A 79 -6.45 -20.32 19.16
N PHE A 80 -6.10 -19.27 19.91
CA PHE A 80 -5.86 -19.36 21.36
C PHE A 80 -6.99 -20.07 22.10
N PHE A 81 -8.24 -19.76 21.74
CA PHE A 81 -9.43 -20.32 22.40
C PHE A 81 -9.69 -21.80 22.09
N ILE A 82 -9.11 -22.36 21.03
CA ILE A 82 -9.23 -23.80 20.69
C ILE A 82 -8.64 -24.69 21.80
N SER A 83 -7.66 -24.16 22.52
CA SER A 83 -7.00 -24.86 23.63
C SER A 83 -7.79 -24.83 24.94
N SER A 84 -8.93 -24.11 25.00
CA SER A 84 -9.75 -24.01 26.20
C SER A 84 -10.41 -25.35 26.57
N ASN A 85 -10.48 -25.62 27.87
CA ASN A 85 -11.24 -26.77 28.41
C ASN A 85 -12.75 -26.52 28.37
N GLU A 86 -13.20 -25.26 28.35
CA GLU A 86 -14.61 -24.93 28.31
C GLU A 86 -15.16 -25.11 26.88
N LYS A 87 -16.17 -25.98 26.73
CA LYS A 87 -16.73 -26.36 25.41
C LYS A 87 -17.19 -25.15 24.59
N ARG A 88 -17.84 -24.16 25.22
CA ARG A 88 -18.35 -22.96 24.53
C ARG A 88 -17.22 -22.10 23.97
N ILE A 89 -16.21 -21.80 24.78
CA ILE A 89 -15.02 -21.04 24.38
C ILE A 89 -14.25 -21.78 23.29
N LYS A 90 -14.11 -23.10 23.41
CA LYS A 90 -13.46 -23.93 22.39
C LYS A 90 -14.19 -23.89 21.05
N LEU A 91 -15.52 -24.03 21.07
CA LEU A 91 -16.34 -23.94 19.85
C LEU A 91 -16.24 -22.55 19.21
N TRP A 92 -16.22 -21.49 20.01
CA TRP A 92 -15.96 -20.14 19.53
C TRP A 92 -14.60 -20.03 18.82
N GLY A 93 -13.53 -20.56 19.43
CA GLY A 93 -12.19 -20.56 18.82
C GLY A 93 -12.13 -21.31 17.48
N ILE A 94 -12.81 -22.45 17.39
CA ILE A 94 -12.90 -23.24 16.14
C ILE A 94 -13.69 -22.46 15.08
N PHE A 95 -14.89 -21.99 15.43
CA PHE A 95 -15.75 -21.24 14.51
C PHE A 95 -15.05 -19.99 13.98
N SER A 96 -14.50 -19.16 14.87
CA SER A 96 -13.78 -17.94 14.50
C SER A 96 -12.54 -18.25 13.64
N SER A 97 -11.73 -19.26 13.99
CA SER A 97 -10.56 -19.60 13.17
C SER A 97 -10.94 -20.09 11.77
N CYS A 98 -12.03 -20.86 11.65
CA CYS A 98 -12.53 -21.36 10.37
C CYS A 98 -13.06 -20.23 9.48
N ILE A 99 -13.90 -19.33 10.02
CA ILE A 99 -14.45 -18.22 9.23
C ILE A 99 -13.35 -17.25 8.79
N LEU A 100 -12.38 -16.93 9.66
CA LEU A 100 -11.23 -16.09 9.31
C LEU A 100 -10.42 -16.72 8.17
N THR A 101 -10.07 -18.00 8.30
CA THR A 101 -9.28 -18.70 7.28
C THR A 101 -10.03 -18.82 5.97
N GLY A 102 -11.34 -19.11 6.03
CA GLY A 102 -12.22 -19.12 4.86
C GLY A 102 -12.20 -17.79 4.12
N THR A 103 -12.39 -16.67 4.83
CA THR A 103 -12.36 -15.33 4.21
C THR A 103 -10.99 -14.97 3.64
N ILE A 104 -9.89 -15.34 4.31
CA ILE A 104 -8.54 -15.11 3.77
C ILE A 104 -8.36 -15.87 2.44
N LEU A 105 -8.79 -17.12 2.35
CA LEU A 105 -8.71 -17.89 1.10
C LEU A 105 -9.63 -17.33 0.01
N LEU A 106 -10.86 -16.93 0.37
CA LEU A 106 -11.81 -16.27 -0.55
C LEU A 106 -11.29 -14.96 -1.12
N SER A 107 -10.43 -14.24 -0.38
CA SER A 107 -9.78 -13.01 -0.89
C SER A 107 -8.86 -13.24 -2.10
N GLY A 108 -8.40 -14.47 -2.34
CA GLY A 108 -7.45 -14.76 -3.42
C GLY A 108 -6.09 -14.07 -3.25
N SER A 109 -5.75 -13.66 -2.02
CA SER A 109 -4.49 -12.99 -1.67
C SER A 109 -3.36 -13.98 -1.45
N ARG A 110 -2.29 -13.88 -2.25
CA ARG A 110 -1.05 -14.68 -2.09
C ARG A 110 -0.40 -14.46 -0.73
N THR A 111 -0.37 -13.20 -0.29
CA THR A 111 0.16 -12.82 1.03
C THR A 111 -0.65 -13.48 2.16
N GLY A 112 -1.97 -13.59 2.00
CA GLY A 112 -2.83 -14.29 2.95
C GLY A 112 -2.46 -15.77 3.13
N VAL A 113 -2.22 -16.48 2.02
CA VAL A 113 -1.79 -17.89 2.04
C VAL A 113 -0.46 -18.07 2.77
N LEU A 114 0.50 -17.16 2.54
CA LEU A 114 1.80 -17.17 3.21
C LEU A 114 1.73 -16.92 4.72
N ILE A 115 0.71 -16.19 5.20
CA ILE A 115 0.52 -15.88 6.63
C ILE A 115 -0.15 -17.04 7.37
N ILE A 116 -1.12 -17.72 6.74
CA ILE A 116 -1.90 -18.81 7.35
C ILE A 116 -0.96 -19.95 7.81
N LEU A 117 -0.05 -20.39 6.95
CA LEU A 117 0.80 -21.56 7.20
C LEU A 117 1.63 -21.46 8.48
N PRO A 118 2.46 -20.42 8.69
CA PRO A 118 3.18 -20.22 9.94
C PRO A 118 2.26 -20.10 11.16
N ALA A 119 1.10 -19.45 11.03
CA ALA A 119 0.16 -19.30 12.13
C ALA A 119 -0.36 -20.66 12.63
N TYR A 120 -0.77 -21.54 11.71
CA TYR A 120 -1.19 -22.90 12.05
C TYR A 120 -0.02 -23.75 12.57
N LEU A 121 1.16 -23.71 11.93
CA LEU A 121 2.33 -24.46 12.38
C LEU A 121 2.73 -24.10 13.82
N LEU A 122 2.71 -22.81 14.17
CA LEU A 122 3.03 -22.33 15.50
C LEU A 122 1.90 -22.63 16.50
N ALA A 123 0.63 -22.63 16.08
CA ALA A 123 -0.50 -23.08 16.90
C ALA A 123 -0.37 -24.57 17.28
N PHE A 124 -0.02 -25.44 16.33
CA PHE A 124 0.19 -26.87 16.59
C PHE A 124 1.41 -27.14 17.49
N CYS A 125 2.47 -26.32 17.40
CA CYS A 125 3.62 -26.38 18.30
C CYS A 125 3.29 -26.18 19.79
N GLN A 126 2.12 -25.65 20.12
CA GLN A 126 1.72 -25.36 21.51
C GLN A 126 0.78 -26.39 22.13
N ASN A 127 0.27 -27.34 21.34
CA ASN A 127 -0.67 -28.32 21.87
C ASN A 127 0.04 -29.24 22.91
N LYS A 128 -0.72 -29.96 23.75
CA LYS A 128 -0.20 -30.89 24.79
C LYS A 128 0.85 -31.88 24.26
N ASN A 129 0.85 -32.15 22.95
CA ASN A 129 1.82 -32.98 22.25
C ASN A 129 3.08 -32.24 21.74
N ARG A 130 3.37 -31.03 22.26
CA ARG A 130 4.48 -30.15 21.85
C ARG A 130 5.79 -30.88 21.61
N LEU A 131 6.24 -31.70 22.56
CA LEU A 131 7.52 -32.40 22.46
C LEU A 131 7.57 -33.42 21.30
N ARG A 132 6.46 -34.10 21.03
CA ARG A 132 6.35 -35.03 19.88
C ARG A 132 6.37 -34.27 18.56
N PHE A 133 5.58 -33.20 18.47
CA PHE A 133 5.51 -32.39 17.26
C PHE A 133 6.81 -31.65 16.95
N GLN A 134 7.51 -31.12 17.96
CA GLN A 134 8.83 -30.51 17.80
C GLN A 134 9.88 -31.52 17.34
N LYS A 135 9.87 -32.75 17.89
CA LYS A 135 10.74 -33.84 17.42
C LYS A 135 10.42 -34.22 15.97
N PHE A 136 9.13 -34.27 15.61
CA PHE A 136 8.66 -34.54 14.24
C PHE A 136 9.12 -33.46 13.26
N ILE A 137 8.86 -32.18 13.55
CA ILE A 137 9.32 -31.05 12.73
C ILE A 137 10.84 -31.09 12.56
N ARG A 138 11.59 -31.27 13.64
CA ARG A 138 13.06 -31.32 13.57
C ARG A 138 13.56 -32.48 12.71
N ARG A 139 12.86 -33.63 12.71
CA ARG A 139 13.19 -34.79 11.87
C ARG A 139 12.87 -34.55 10.39
N PHE A 140 11.81 -33.78 10.10
CA PHE A 140 11.29 -33.56 8.74
C PHE A 140 11.41 -32.11 8.27
N TRP A 141 12.33 -31.33 8.85
CA TRP A 141 12.47 -29.91 8.55
C TRP A 141 12.83 -29.64 7.07
N TRP A 142 13.58 -30.55 6.46
CA TRP A 142 13.93 -30.51 5.04
C TRP A 142 12.69 -30.73 4.14
N LEU A 143 11.74 -31.59 4.52
CA LEU A 143 10.47 -31.76 3.78
C LEU A 143 9.62 -30.50 3.87
N LEU A 144 9.59 -29.86 5.05
CA LEU A 144 8.89 -28.58 5.22
C LEU A 144 9.54 -27.49 4.36
N LEU A 145 10.86 -27.43 4.31
CA LEU A 145 11.59 -26.49 3.46
C LEU A 145 11.24 -26.71 1.97
N VAL A 146 11.28 -27.96 1.51
CA VAL A 146 10.92 -28.34 0.13
C VAL A 146 9.47 -27.96 -0.16
N ALA A 147 8.53 -28.25 0.74
CA ALA A 147 7.12 -27.87 0.60
C ALA A 147 6.94 -26.33 0.54
N CYS A 148 7.68 -25.58 1.34
CA CYS A 148 7.70 -24.12 1.28
C CYS A 148 8.23 -23.63 -0.08
N ILE A 149 9.30 -24.22 -0.61
CA ILE A 149 9.84 -23.86 -1.93
C ILE A 149 8.79 -24.10 -3.03
N PHE A 150 8.18 -25.29 -3.05
CA PHE A 150 7.11 -25.59 -4.01
C PHE A 150 5.91 -24.66 -3.87
N LEU A 151 5.54 -24.28 -2.64
CA LEU A 151 4.50 -23.29 -2.41
C LEU A 151 4.87 -21.92 -2.99
N PHE A 152 6.11 -21.45 -2.76
CA PHE A 152 6.57 -20.17 -3.32
C PHE A 152 6.56 -20.19 -4.85
N ILE A 153 7.02 -21.29 -5.46
CA ILE A 153 6.96 -21.50 -6.91
C ILE A 153 5.51 -21.49 -7.40
N GLY A 154 4.61 -22.22 -6.73
CA GLY A 154 3.19 -22.25 -7.06
C GLY A 154 2.52 -20.86 -6.96
N LEU A 155 2.82 -20.10 -5.90
CA LEU A 155 2.31 -18.74 -5.72
C LEU A 155 2.89 -17.74 -6.74
N TYR A 156 4.12 -17.96 -7.19
CA TYR A 156 4.72 -17.18 -8.27
C TYR A 156 3.95 -17.41 -9.58
N PHE A 157 3.78 -18.67 -9.99
CA PHE A 157 3.07 -19.02 -11.22
C PHE A 157 1.58 -18.71 -11.19
N TRP A 158 0.92 -18.74 -10.02
CA TRP A 158 -0.49 -18.38 -9.89
C TRP A 158 -0.79 -16.95 -10.36
N LYS A 159 0.14 -16.00 -10.18
CA LYS A 159 0.01 -14.60 -10.62
C LYS A 159 1.36 -14.04 -11.08
N ILE A 160 1.87 -14.55 -12.20
CA ILE A 160 3.20 -14.24 -12.73
C ILE A 160 3.38 -12.75 -13.05
N ASP A 161 2.42 -12.12 -13.74
CA ASP A 161 2.47 -10.69 -14.09
C ASP A 161 2.58 -9.79 -12.87
N SER A 162 1.87 -10.13 -11.80
CA SER A 162 1.95 -9.40 -10.54
C SER A 162 3.28 -9.61 -9.81
N ALA A 163 3.92 -10.77 -9.95
CA ALA A 163 5.25 -11.00 -9.41
C ALA A 163 6.32 -10.24 -10.20
N ASN A 164 6.29 -10.31 -11.54
CA ASN A 164 7.19 -9.59 -12.41
C ASN A 164 7.07 -8.07 -12.27
N GLY A 165 5.86 -7.54 -12.12
CA GLY A 165 5.65 -6.13 -11.82
C GLY A 165 6.32 -5.69 -10.52
N ARG A 166 6.32 -6.53 -9.48
CA ARG A 166 7.02 -6.24 -8.21
C ARG A 166 8.53 -6.28 -8.36
N ILE A 167 9.08 -7.15 -9.21
CA ILE A 167 10.51 -7.17 -9.52
C ILE A 167 10.93 -5.82 -10.10
N LEU A 168 10.20 -5.30 -11.10
CA LEU A 168 10.45 -3.95 -11.64
C LEU A 168 10.40 -2.89 -10.52
N ILE A 169 9.35 -2.93 -9.69
CA ILE A 169 9.18 -1.97 -8.60
C ILE A 169 10.36 -2.01 -7.63
N TRP A 170 10.80 -3.20 -7.24
CA TRP A 170 11.94 -3.36 -6.34
C TRP A 170 13.25 -2.90 -6.97
N THR A 171 13.46 -3.16 -8.26
CA THR A 171 14.64 -2.66 -8.99
C THR A 171 14.69 -1.14 -9.00
N CYS A 172 13.59 -0.47 -9.37
CA CYS A 172 13.52 0.99 -9.35
C CYS A 172 13.68 1.56 -7.94
N SER A 173 13.05 0.93 -6.94
CA SER A 173 13.17 1.33 -5.53
C SER A 173 14.58 1.16 -4.99
N TRP A 174 15.30 0.14 -5.45
CA TRP A 174 16.69 -0.07 -5.07
C TRP A 174 17.59 1.05 -5.59
N ASN A 175 17.37 1.50 -6.83
CA ASN A 175 18.07 2.67 -7.37
C ASN A 175 17.77 3.94 -6.55
N MET A 176 16.51 4.14 -6.13
CA MET A 176 16.16 5.24 -5.21
C MET A 176 16.93 5.18 -3.90
N PHE A 177 17.04 3.98 -3.32
CA PHE A 177 17.80 3.78 -2.09
C PHE A 177 19.28 4.08 -2.30
N LEU A 178 19.90 3.62 -3.40
CA LEU A 178 21.31 3.86 -3.67
C LEU A 178 21.65 5.35 -3.78
N ASP A 179 20.78 6.15 -4.41
CA ASP A 179 20.98 7.59 -4.54
C ASP A 179 20.93 8.33 -3.18
N HIS A 180 20.17 7.81 -2.22
CA HIS A 180 19.95 8.42 -0.91
C HIS A 180 20.23 7.45 0.26
N TRP A 181 21.27 6.62 0.15
CA TRP A 181 21.44 5.43 0.99
C TRP A 181 21.68 5.70 2.48
N ILE A 182 22.12 6.91 2.87
CA ILE A 182 22.44 7.24 4.27
C ILE A 182 21.17 7.64 5.04
N ILE A 183 20.53 8.73 4.62
CA ILE A 183 19.40 9.38 5.33
C ILE A 183 18.05 9.06 4.67
N GLY A 184 18.06 8.57 3.43
CA GLY A 184 16.85 8.35 2.64
C GLY A 184 16.29 9.65 2.06
N THR A 185 15.13 9.52 1.43
CA THR A 185 14.40 10.60 0.74
C THR A 185 13.43 11.37 1.65
N GLY A 186 13.21 10.91 2.88
CA GLY A 186 12.20 11.43 3.81
C GLY A 186 10.82 10.79 3.65
N GLU A 187 9.94 11.06 4.61
CA GLU A 187 8.53 10.63 4.58
C GLU A 187 7.83 11.14 3.32
N GLY A 188 7.13 10.27 2.60
CA GLY A 188 6.50 10.61 1.31
C GLY A 188 7.47 10.70 0.13
N GLY A 189 8.79 10.52 0.34
CA GLY A 189 9.80 10.57 -0.72
C GLY A 189 9.60 9.49 -1.79
N PHE A 190 9.02 8.34 -1.43
CA PHE A 190 8.66 7.29 -2.40
C PHE A 190 7.61 7.77 -3.40
N THR A 191 6.47 8.31 -2.93
CA THR A 191 5.37 8.75 -3.79
C THR A 191 5.72 9.97 -4.64
N ALA A 192 6.60 10.83 -4.13
CA ALA A 192 7.07 12.00 -4.86
C ALA A 192 8.05 11.65 -6.01
N ASN A 193 8.84 10.59 -5.86
CA ASN A 193 9.98 10.37 -6.76
C ASN A 193 9.93 9.05 -7.56
N TYR A 194 9.25 8.01 -7.09
CA TYR A 194 9.36 6.66 -7.66
C TYR A 194 9.09 6.61 -9.17
N MET A 195 8.07 7.32 -9.65
CA MET A 195 7.71 7.27 -11.07
C MET A 195 8.80 7.89 -11.96
N SER A 196 9.56 8.87 -11.46
CA SER A 196 10.74 9.42 -12.16
C SER A 196 11.83 8.36 -12.33
N TYR A 197 12.07 7.53 -11.32
CA TYR A 197 13.00 6.40 -11.40
C TYR A 197 12.51 5.31 -12.36
N GLN A 198 11.20 5.03 -12.36
CA GLN A 198 10.62 4.12 -13.35
C GLN A 198 10.78 4.66 -14.78
N ALA A 199 10.59 5.97 -14.98
CA ALA A 199 10.81 6.60 -16.28
C ALA A 199 12.27 6.51 -16.73
N GLU A 200 13.22 6.73 -15.81
CA GLU A 200 14.65 6.61 -16.10
C GLU A 200 15.04 5.15 -16.44
N TYR A 201 14.50 4.17 -15.72
CA TYR A 201 14.69 2.75 -16.03
C TYR A 201 14.29 2.43 -17.48
N PHE A 202 13.12 2.90 -17.93
CA PHE A 202 12.65 2.69 -19.31
C PHE A 202 13.34 3.57 -20.34
N ARG A 203 13.94 4.70 -19.93
CA ARG A 203 14.84 5.47 -20.80
C ARG A 203 16.10 4.67 -21.15
N GLN A 204 16.65 3.97 -20.16
CA GLN A 204 17.85 3.14 -20.31
C GLN A 204 17.54 1.76 -20.91
N ASN A 205 16.32 1.26 -20.72
CA ASN A 205 15.88 -0.07 -21.18
C ASN A 205 14.56 0.01 -21.98
N PRO A 206 14.54 0.61 -23.19
CA PRO A 206 13.31 0.82 -23.97
C PRO A 206 12.56 -0.48 -24.30
N ASP A 207 13.30 -1.56 -24.59
CA ASP A 207 12.75 -2.86 -24.99
C ASP A 207 12.51 -3.82 -23.81
N SER A 208 12.50 -3.29 -22.58
CA SER A 208 12.29 -4.09 -21.38
C SER A 208 10.96 -4.85 -21.42
N ILE A 209 11.01 -6.14 -21.09
CA ILE A 209 9.82 -7.00 -20.94
C ILE A 209 8.82 -6.48 -19.90
N PHE A 210 9.28 -5.64 -18.96
CA PHE A 210 8.43 -5.06 -17.93
C PHE A 210 7.58 -3.88 -18.42
N SER A 211 7.81 -3.38 -19.64
CA SER A 211 7.09 -2.24 -20.24
C SER A 211 5.56 -2.44 -20.23
N ILE A 212 5.09 -3.66 -20.50
CA ILE A 212 3.66 -3.98 -20.48
C ILE A 212 3.09 -4.00 -19.05
N LEU A 213 3.92 -4.30 -18.04
CA LEU A 213 3.51 -4.46 -16.65
C LEU A 213 3.52 -3.14 -15.87
N ALA A 214 4.36 -2.18 -16.26
CA ALA A 214 4.50 -0.87 -15.64
C ALA A 214 3.15 -0.16 -15.46
N ASP A 215 2.98 0.54 -14.35
CA ASP A 215 1.79 1.33 -14.06
C ASP A 215 2.14 2.42 -13.02
N ASN A 216 1.16 3.21 -12.60
CA ASN A 216 1.32 4.10 -11.44
C ASN A 216 1.51 3.28 -10.16
N VAL A 217 2.55 3.61 -9.40
CA VAL A 217 2.92 2.89 -8.18
C VAL A 217 3.09 3.89 -7.04
N GLN A 218 2.41 3.61 -5.93
CA GLN A 218 2.44 4.44 -4.73
C GLN A 218 3.14 3.78 -3.54
N ALA A 219 3.50 2.50 -3.66
CA ALA A 219 4.23 1.77 -2.62
C ALA A 219 5.08 0.65 -3.24
N PRO A 220 6.23 0.30 -2.65
CA PRO A 220 7.11 -0.73 -3.18
C PRO A 220 6.59 -2.17 -2.95
N PHE A 221 5.45 -2.34 -2.27
CA PHE A 221 4.94 -3.66 -1.84
C PHE A 221 5.95 -4.47 -1.00
N ASN A 222 6.82 -3.76 -0.28
CA ASN A 222 7.76 -4.28 0.70
C ASN A 222 8.08 -3.15 1.70
N GLU A 223 7.64 -3.28 2.95
CA GLU A 223 7.81 -2.26 3.99
C GLU A 223 9.28 -2.02 4.32
N PHE A 224 10.11 -3.05 4.30
CA PHE A 224 11.54 -2.90 4.60
C PHE A 224 12.23 -2.06 3.53
N LEU A 225 11.88 -2.28 2.25
CA LEU A 225 12.37 -1.48 1.14
C LEU A 225 11.79 -0.06 1.16
N ALA A 226 10.52 0.10 1.51
CA ALA A 226 9.92 1.42 1.72
C ALA A 226 10.68 2.21 2.80
N PHE A 227 10.96 1.56 3.92
CA PHE A 227 11.70 2.16 5.03
C PHE A 227 13.14 2.49 4.64
N ALA A 228 13.80 1.62 3.86
CA ALA A 228 15.12 1.87 3.31
C ALA A 228 15.15 3.12 2.42
N VAL A 229 14.20 3.24 1.47
CA VAL A 229 14.12 4.39 0.56
C VAL A 229 13.83 5.69 1.30
N GLN A 230 12.98 5.66 2.33
CA GLN A 230 12.57 6.87 3.05
C GLN A 230 13.57 7.31 4.10
N TYR A 231 14.21 6.37 4.81
CA TYR A 231 15.03 6.67 5.99
C TYR A 231 16.49 6.21 5.88
N GLY A 232 16.86 5.61 4.75
CA GLY A 232 18.21 5.14 4.47
C GLY A 232 18.69 4.07 5.45
N THR A 233 20.00 3.87 5.46
CA THR A 233 20.69 2.89 6.31
C THR A 233 20.58 3.28 7.78
N VAL A 234 20.60 4.58 8.11
CA VAL A 234 20.44 5.06 9.48
C VAL A 234 19.07 4.64 10.04
N GLY A 235 18.01 4.86 9.27
CA GLY A 235 16.68 4.38 9.61
C GLY A 235 16.63 2.87 9.79
N LEU A 236 17.17 2.11 8.83
CA LEU A 236 17.20 0.65 8.90
C LEU A 236 17.92 0.14 10.15
N CYS A 237 19.01 0.79 10.59
CA CYS A 237 19.69 0.45 11.83
C CYS A 237 18.76 0.62 13.05
N PHE A 238 18.08 1.77 13.19
CA PHE A 238 17.13 1.97 14.29
C PHE A 238 15.96 0.99 14.24
N PHE A 239 15.45 0.70 13.05
CA PHE A 239 14.38 -0.26 12.87
C PHE A 239 14.82 -1.69 13.21
N GLY A 240 16.04 -2.08 12.82
CA GLY A 240 16.66 -3.35 13.17
C GLY A 240 16.87 -3.50 14.68
N LEU A 241 17.35 -2.44 15.35
CA LEU A 241 17.47 -2.41 16.82
C LEU A 241 16.11 -2.56 17.50
N PHE A 242 15.08 -1.90 16.97
CA PHE A 242 13.72 -2.02 17.48
C PHE A 242 13.17 -3.46 17.35
N ILE A 243 13.35 -4.10 16.19
CA ILE A 243 12.97 -5.51 15.99
C ILE A 243 13.77 -6.44 16.91
N ALA A 244 15.09 -6.24 17.02
CA ALA A 244 15.95 -7.02 17.90
C ALA A 244 15.47 -6.94 19.36
N ARG A 245 15.06 -5.74 19.81
CA ARG A 245 14.50 -5.53 21.14
C ARG A 245 13.19 -6.28 21.33
N ILE A 246 12.27 -6.26 20.35
CA ILE A 246 11.02 -7.03 20.40
C ILE A 246 11.31 -8.53 20.57
N ILE A 247 12.25 -9.06 19.78
CA ILE A 247 12.65 -10.48 19.83
C ILE A 247 13.24 -10.82 21.21
N GLN A 248 14.12 -9.96 21.73
CA GLN A 248 14.74 -10.14 23.03
C GLN A 248 13.68 -10.20 24.15
N VAL A 249 12.75 -9.23 24.18
CA VAL A 249 11.68 -9.14 25.18
C VAL A 249 10.79 -10.38 25.11
N TYR A 250 10.37 -10.77 23.89
CA TYR A 250 9.58 -11.98 23.70
C TYR A 250 10.31 -13.25 24.16
N GLY A 251 11.63 -13.32 23.94
CA GLY A 251 12.48 -14.43 24.35
C GLY A 251 12.58 -14.61 25.87
N GLN A 252 12.64 -13.49 26.61
CA GLN A 252 12.78 -13.42 28.07
C GLN A 252 11.47 -13.70 28.83
N CYS A 253 10.33 -13.65 28.17
CA CYS A 253 9.04 -13.91 28.80
C CYS A 253 8.86 -15.37 29.24
N ASN A 254 8.60 -15.58 30.54
CA ASN A 254 8.35 -16.91 31.11
C ASN A 254 6.96 -17.49 30.76
N GLN A 255 5.96 -16.63 30.50
CA GLN A 255 4.58 -17.04 30.18
C GLN A 255 4.34 -17.19 28.66
N LYS A 256 5.17 -17.98 27.97
CA LYS A 256 5.12 -18.09 26.50
C LYS A 256 3.76 -18.56 25.97
N ALA A 257 3.01 -19.37 26.73
CA ALA A 257 1.70 -19.87 26.31
C ALA A 257 0.64 -18.78 26.13
N ILE A 258 0.61 -17.76 27.00
CA ILE A 258 -0.39 -16.68 26.90
C ILE A 258 0.02 -15.58 25.91
N LEU A 259 1.32 -15.41 25.67
CA LEU A 259 1.88 -14.42 24.74
C LEU A 259 2.08 -14.96 23.33
N HIS A 260 1.88 -16.25 23.10
CA HIS A 260 2.07 -16.83 21.80
C HIS A 260 1.20 -16.20 20.69
N PRO A 261 -0.10 -15.88 20.93
CA PRO A 261 -0.91 -15.18 19.93
C PRO A 261 -0.27 -13.87 19.47
N VAL A 262 0.29 -13.10 20.41
CA VAL A 262 1.00 -11.84 20.15
C VAL A 262 2.22 -12.07 19.26
N GLY A 263 3.09 -13.01 19.63
CA GLY A 263 4.30 -13.32 18.83
C GLY A 263 3.97 -13.81 17.41
N THR A 264 2.90 -14.60 17.27
CA THR A 264 2.46 -15.10 15.95
C THR A 264 1.82 -14.00 15.12
N SER A 265 1.06 -13.09 15.75
CA SER A 265 0.48 -11.92 15.10
C SER A 265 1.57 -10.98 14.58
N LEU A 266 2.61 -10.73 15.38
CA LEU A 266 3.78 -9.95 14.96
C LEU A 266 4.52 -10.61 13.79
N LEU A 267 4.70 -11.93 13.84
CA LEU A 267 5.30 -12.68 12.73
C LEU A 267 4.43 -12.61 11.46
N ALA A 268 3.11 -12.71 11.58
CA ALA A 268 2.18 -12.56 10.47
C ALA A 268 2.32 -11.19 9.80
N ILE A 269 2.40 -10.12 10.59
CA ILE A 269 2.63 -8.76 10.08
C ILE A 269 4.02 -8.66 9.42
N ALA A 270 5.06 -9.22 10.03
CA ALA A 270 6.42 -9.19 9.47
C ALA A 270 6.53 -9.94 8.12
N ILE A 271 5.88 -11.10 7.99
CA ILE A 271 5.80 -11.84 6.72
C ILE A 271 5.03 -11.04 5.68
N ALA A 272 3.92 -10.40 6.10
CA ALA A 272 3.15 -9.52 5.22
C ALA A 272 4.00 -8.34 4.71
N SER A 273 4.82 -7.75 5.57
CA SER A 273 5.72 -6.63 5.28
C SER A 273 6.75 -6.96 4.19
N CYS A 274 7.12 -8.22 3.98
CA CYS A 274 8.03 -8.61 2.88
C CYS A 274 7.37 -8.52 1.49
N PHE A 275 6.03 -8.60 1.42
CA PHE A 275 5.28 -8.75 0.17
C PHE A 275 4.09 -7.79 0.05
N SER A 276 3.96 -6.83 0.95
CA SER A 276 2.86 -5.87 0.99
C SER A 276 3.23 -4.65 1.83
N TYR A 277 2.24 -3.83 2.15
CA TYR A 277 2.36 -2.54 2.84
C TYR A 277 1.41 -2.48 4.07
N PRO A 278 1.50 -3.43 5.02
CA PRO A 278 0.61 -3.48 6.17
C PRO A 278 0.58 -2.20 7.01
N LEU A 279 1.67 -1.42 7.06
CA LEU A 279 1.77 -0.24 7.91
C LEU A 279 1.06 0.98 7.32
N LYS A 280 0.63 0.92 6.06
CA LYS A 280 -0.29 1.90 5.46
C LYS A 280 -1.70 1.78 6.04
N TYR A 281 -2.09 0.61 6.55
CA TYR A 281 -3.45 0.34 7.00
C TYR A 281 -3.64 0.64 8.49
N PRO A 282 -4.50 1.61 8.87
CA PRO A 282 -4.69 1.99 10.27
C PRO A 282 -5.10 0.83 11.18
N LEU A 283 -5.96 -0.07 10.69
CA LEU A 283 -6.44 -1.24 11.45
C LEU A 283 -5.32 -2.24 11.76
N ILE A 284 -4.38 -2.42 10.84
CA ILE A 284 -3.23 -3.32 11.05
C ILE A 284 -2.23 -2.66 12.00
N CYS A 285 -2.00 -1.35 11.87
CA CYS A 285 -1.21 -0.58 12.82
C CYS A 285 -1.80 -0.63 14.24
N LEU A 286 -3.12 -0.62 14.39
CA LEU A 286 -3.77 -0.77 15.70
C LEU A 286 -3.46 -2.15 16.32
N ILE A 287 -3.55 -3.24 15.54
CA ILE A 287 -3.19 -4.59 16.01
C ILE A 287 -1.69 -4.67 16.35
N LEU A 288 -0.82 -4.08 15.53
CA LEU A 288 0.61 -3.99 15.80
C LEU A 288 0.88 -3.29 17.14
N MET A 289 0.28 -2.13 17.37
CA MET A 289 0.47 -1.38 18.61
C MET A 289 -0.10 -2.10 19.83
N LEU A 290 -1.23 -2.79 19.67
CA LEU A 290 -1.78 -3.63 20.73
C LEU A 290 -0.82 -4.77 21.10
N ASN A 291 -0.27 -5.45 20.10
CA ASN A 291 0.74 -6.51 20.30
C ASN A 291 1.96 -5.98 21.07
N LEU A 292 2.50 -4.84 20.64
CA LEU A 292 3.64 -4.20 21.29
C LEU A 292 3.31 -3.77 22.72
N ALA A 293 2.10 -3.25 22.97
CA ALA A 293 1.66 -2.84 24.30
C ALA A 293 1.54 -4.04 25.25
N ILE A 294 0.98 -5.16 24.80
CA ILE A 294 0.94 -6.39 25.61
C ILE A 294 2.37 -6.85 25.95
N LEU A 295 3.28 -6.79 24.98
CA LEU A 295 4.67 -7.22 25.17
C LEU A 295 5.43 -6.31 26.16
N SER A 296 5.24 -4.99 26.09
CA SER A 296 5.91 -4.02 26.97
C SER A 296 5.48 -4.11 28.43
N THR A 297 4.30 -4.64 28.73
CA THR A 297 3.85 -4.80 30.13
C THR A 297 4.58 -5.90 30.90
N LYS A 298 5.38 -6.73 30.21
CA LYS A 298 6.13 -7.85 30.81
C LYS A 298 7.63 -7.58 30.93
N ASP A 299 8.14 -6.55 30.27
CA ASP A 299 9.51 -6.04 30.45
C ASP A 299 9.46 -4.52 30.69
N LYS A 300 9.77 -4.11 31.93
CA LYS A 300 9.78 -2.70 32.38
C LYS A 300 10.87 -1.84 31.70
N CYS A 301 11.59 -2.39 30.73
CA CYS A 301 12.79 -1.81 30.15
C CYS A 301 12.62 -1.38 28.67
N ILE A 302 11.42 -1.49 28.08
CA ILE A 302 11.12 -0.78 26.80
C ILE A 302 10.85 0.70 27.08
N PHE A 303 10.11 0.99 28.16
CA PHE A 303 9.98 2.32 28.77
C PHE A 303 9.93 2.10 30.28
N GLN A 304 10.70 2.88 31.05
CA GLN A 304 10.70 2.78 32.51
C GLN A 304 9.27 2.91 33.06
N SER A 305 8.91 2.07 34.04
CA SER A 305 7.62 2.16 34.70
C SER A 305 7.51 3.50 35.41
N ILE A 306 6.65 4.37 34.88
CA ILE A 306 6.31 5.63 35.54
C ILE A 306 5.30 5.27 36.62
N THR A 307 5.65 5.48 37.90
CA THR A 307 4.78 5.15 39.04
C THR A 307 4.27 6.40 39.75
N GLY A 308 3.14 6.27 40.44
CA GLY A 308 2.56 7.35 41.26
C GLY A 308 1.90 8.46 40.43
N TRP A 309 1.92 9.70 40.95
CA TRP A 309 1.24 10.84 40.32
C TRP A 309 1.73 11.15 38.89
N LYS A 310 3.01 10.86 38.60
CA LYS A 310 3.61 11.00 37.26
C LYS A 310 2.90 10.14 36.21
N LEU A 311 2.38 8.97 36.60
CA LEU A 311 1.61 8.10 35.69
C LEU A 311 0.27 8.72 35.33
N ASN A 312 -0.41 9.33 36.31
CA ASN A 312 -1.69 9.99 36.08
C ASN A 312 -1.52 11.23 35.19
N VAL A 313 -0.44 11.99 35.38
CA VAL A 313 -0.06 13.11 34.48
C VAL A 313 0.21 12.60 33.08
N PHE A 314 0.97 11.52 32.93
CA PHE A 314 1.27 10.96 31.61
C PHE A 314 0.02 10.42 30.90
N ARG A 315 -0.88 9.73 31.64
CA ARG A 315 -2.17 9.28 31.12
C ARG A 315 -3.05 10.46 30.71
N PHE A 316 -3.10 11.52 31.52
CA PHE A 316 -3.84 12.74 31.20
C PHE A 316 -3.31 13.36 29.90
N ILE A 317 -1.99 13.57 29.78
CA ILE A 317 -1.36 14.07 28.56
C ILE A 317 -1.68 13.16 27.36
N GLY A 318 -1.56 11.84 27.53
CA GLY A 318 -1.89 10.87 26.49
C GLY A 318 -3.34 10.96 26.03
N TYR A 319 -4.30 11.02 26.96
CA TYR A 319 -5.71 11.19 26.64
C TYR A 319 -6.01 12.53 26.00
N SER A 320 -5.43 13.63 26.48
CA SER A 320 -5.57 14.97 25.89
C SER A 320 -5.06 15.00 24.45
N ILE A 321 -3.88 14.43 24.17
CA ILE A 321 -3.37 14.36 22.80
C ILE A 321 -4.22 13.42 21.95
N CYS A 322 -4.72 12.30 22.49
CA CYS A 322 -5.66 11.44 21.77
C CYS A 322 -6.95 12.19 21.39
N ILE A 323 -7.51 13.00 22.29
CA ILE A 323 -8.69 13.85 22.00
C ILE A 323 -8.34 14.88 20.93
N LEU A 324 -7.21 15.59 21.04
CA LEU A 324 -6.75 16.53 20.02
C LEU A 324 -6.52 15.86 18.66
N PHE A 325 -6.01 14.62 18.67
CA PHE A 325 -5.84 13.86 17.45
C PHE A 325 -7.19 13.43 16.86
N LEU A 326 -8.16 13.03 17.69
CA LEU A 326 -9.51 12.69 17.25
C LEU A 326 -10.21 13.91 16.65
N THR A 327 -10.10 15.09 17.26
CA THR A 327 -10.66 16.33 16.71
C THR A 327 -9.97 16.73 15.42
N TRP A 328 -8.64 16.65 15.35
CA TRP A 328 -7.88 16.87 14.13
C TRP A 328 -8.30 15.90 13.01
N THR A 329 -8.43 14.60 13.33
CA THR A 329 -8.85 13.56 12.38
C THR A 329 -10.29 13.79 11.91
N PHE A 330 -11.18 14.20 12.81
CA PHE A 330 -12.56 14.53 12.46
C PHE A 330 -12.62 15.70 11.47
N ASN A 331 -11.86 16.77 11.73
CA ASN A 331 -11.78 17.92 10.82
C ASN A 331 -11.17 17.54 9.47
N TRP A 332 -10.13 16.70 9.48
CA TRP A 332 -9.52 16.18 8.26
C TRP A 332 -10.51 15.32 7.43
N ILE A 333 -11.24 14.39 8.06
CA ILE A 333 -12.31 13.60 7.41
C ILE A 333 -13.41 14.51 6.86
N HIS A 334 -13.76 15.56 7.60
CA HIS A 334 -14.76 16.53 7.14
C HIS A 334 -14.26 17.31 5.91
N ALA A 335 -12.98 17.69 5.87
CA ALA A 335 -12.35 18.28 4.70
C ALA A 335 -12.32 17.31 3.51
N GLU A 336 -11.97 16.04 3.71
CA GLU A 336 -12.03 15.01 2.67
C GLU A 336 -13.44 14.80 2.13
N ARG A 337 -14.46 14.77 3.00
CA ARG A 337 -15.86 14.67 2.59
C ARG A 337 -16.28 15.86 1.73
N LYS A 338 -15.90 17.08 2.11
CA LYS A 338 -16.13 18.27 1.30
C LYS A 338 -15.43 18.16 -0.05
N TRP A 339 -14.18 17.72 -0.06
CA TRP A 339 -13.42 17.50 -1.29
C TRP A 339 -14.07 16.47 -2.21
N PHE A 340 -14.56 15.35 -1.66
CA PHE A 340 -15.32 14.35 -2.42
C PHE A 340 -16.53 14.99 -3.10
N VAL A 341 -17.36 15.75 -2.36
CA VAL A 341 -18.53 16.43 -2.93
C VAL A 341 -18.14 17.42 -4.03
N ILE A 342 -17.07 18.19 -3.84
CA ILE A 342 -16.57 19.14 -4.85
C ILE A 342 -16.14 18.41 -6.12
N THR A 343 -15.40 17.31 -5.98
CA THR A 343 -14.86 16.52 -7.11
C THR A 343 -15.97 16.03 -8.04
N TYR A 344 -17.08 15.56 -7.48
CA TYR A 344 -18.23 15.06 -8.25
C TYR A 344 -19.27 16.13 -8.60
N SER A 345 -19.14 17.35 -8.08
CA SER A 345 -20.02 18.45 -8.46
C SER A 345 -19.84 18.85 -9.93
N ARG A 346 -20.92 19.29 -10.57
CA ARG A 346 -20.92 19.80 -11.96
C ARG A 346 -20.76 21.32 -12.07
N SER A 347 -20.49 22.01 -10.96
CA SER A 347 -20.41 23.48 -10.96
C SER A 347 -19.16 23.97 -11.70
N SER A 348 -19.29 25.07 -12.44
CA SER A 348 -18.19 25.76 -13.12
C SER A 348 -17.19 26.44 -12.16
N ASP A 349 -17.60 26.74 -10.92
CA ASP A 349 -16.73 27.42 -9.94
C ASP A 349 -16.06 26.43 -8.95
N ARG A 350 -15.77 25.21 -9.40
CA ARG A 350 -15.22 24.16 -8.51
C ARG A 350 -13.89 24.55 -7.89
N TRP A 351 -12.96 25.08 -8.68
CA TRP A 351 -11.62 25.42 -8.22
C TRP A 351 -11.62 26.42 -7.04
N LYS A 352 -12.57 27.36 -7.00
CA LYS A 352 -12.70 28.34 -5.90
C LYS A 352 -12.91 27.64 -4.56
N LYS A 353 -13.70 26.56 -4.55
CA LYS A 353 -13.98 25.77 -3.33
C LYS A 353 -12.80 24.93 -2.85
N TYR A 354 -11.79 24.71 -3.69
CA TYR A 354 -10.56 24.05 -3.25
C TYR A 354 -9.73 24.96 -2.35
N HIS A 355 -9.79 26.28 -2.52
CA HIS A 355 -9.01 27.24 -1.73
C HIS A 355 -9.26 27.06 -0.22
N ASP A 356 -10.53 26.91 0.17
CA ASP A 356 -10.98 26.70 1.56
C ASP A 356 -10.44 25.40 2.19
N LEU A 357 -9.97 24.45 1.37
CA LEU A 357 -9.51 23.14 1.82
C LEU A 357 -7.98 23.03 1.84
N HIS A 358 -7.25 24.01 1.30
CA HIS A 358 -5.77 23.97 1.28
C HIS A 358 -5.14 23.92 2.66
N GLU A 359 -5.76 24.55 3.66
CA GLU A 359 -5.26 24.50 5.04
C GLU A 359 -5.15 23.05 5.55
N TRP A 360 -6.13 22.21 5.20
CA TRP A 360 -6.23 20.83 5.70
C TRP A 360 -5.61 19.81 4.74
N LEU A 361 -5.71 20.05 3.43
CA LEU A 361 -5.38 19.08 2.37
C LEU A 361 -4.26 19.55 1.44
N GLY A 362 -3.68 20.73 1.64
CA GLY A 362 -2.67 21.33 0.73
C GLY A 362 -1.33 20.59 0.65
N LYS A 363 -1.14 19.52 1.42
CA LYS A 363 0.00 18.58 1.33
C LYS A 363 -0.39 17.21 0.78
N ASP A 364 -1.67 16.98 0.51
CA ASP A 364 -2.15 15.76 -0.12
C ASP A 364 -2.00 15.86 -1.64
N GLY A 365 -1.20 14.97 -2.21
CA GLY A 365 -0.90 15.01 -3.65
C GLY A 365 -2.11 14.78 -4.55
N MET A 366 -3.05 13.93 -4.13
CA MET A 366 -4.26 13.66 -4.91
C MET A 366 -5.21 14.87 -4.87
N PHE A 367 -5.30 15.55 -3.74
CA PHE A 367 -6.02 16.82 -3.60
C PHE A 367 -5.43 17.90 -4.51
N LEU A 368 -4.10 18.07 -4.49
CA LEU A 368 -3.42 19.04 -5.34
C LEU A 368 -3.62 18.73 -6.83
N TYR A 369 -3.53 17.46 -7.22
CA TYR A 369 -3.83 17.03 -8.59
C TYR A 369 -5.28 17.39 -9.00
N ASN A 370 -6.26 17.03 -8.17
CA ASN A 370 -7.67 17.32 -8.46
C ASN A 370 -7.96 18.83 -8.52
N HIS A 371 -7.29 19.63 -7.68
CA HIS A 371 -7.36 21.08 -7.73
C HIS A 371 -6.80 21.63 -9.05
N ALA A 372 -5.60 21.16 -9.44
CA ALA A 372 -4.98 21.55 -10.71
C ALA A 372 -5.82 21.13 -11.92
N ALA A 373 -6.41 19.93 -11.89
CA ALA A 373 -7.29 19.44 -12.94
C ALA A 373 -8.56 20.29 -13.07
N ALA A 374 -9.12 20.77 -11.95
CA ALA A 374 -10.24 21.72 -11.97
C ALA A 374 -9.83 23.05 -12.63
N LEU A 375 -8.68 23.62 -12.24
CA LEU A 375 -8.14 24.84 -12.85
C LEU A 375 -7.89 24.68 -14.36
N HIS A 376 -7.29 23.56 -14.77
CA HIS A 376 -7.05 23.25 -16.18
C HIS A 376 -8.36 23.21 -16.97
N ARG A 377 -9.39 22.54 -16.45
CA ARG A 377 -10.71 22.44 -17.09
C ARG A 377 -11.35 23.81 -17.33
N ASP A 378 -11.12 24.74 -16.42
CA ASP A 378 -11.60 26.12 -16.49
C ASP A 378 -10.60 27.04 -17.22
N LYS A 379 -9.62 26.46 -17.93
CA LYS A 379 -8.60 27.11 -18.75
C LYS A 379 -7.65 28.05 -17.98
N GLN A 380 -7.59 27.91 -16.66
CA GLN A 380 -6.65 28.60 -15.77
C GLN A 380 -5.29 27.85 -15.79
N TYR A 381 -4.64 27.82 -16.95
CA TYR A 381 -3.46 26.96 -17.18
C TYR A 381 -2.25 27.38 -16.34
N LYS A 382 -2.05 28.68 -16.12
CA LYS A 382 -0.91 29.20 -15.33
C LYS A 382 -1.05 28.82 -13.85
N GLU A 383 -2.23 29.00 -13.30
CA GLU A 383 -2.58 28.65 -11.93
C GLU A 383 -2.51 27.13 -11.72
N SER A 384 -2.97 26.36 -12.72
CA SER A 384 -2.85 24.90 -12.72
C SER A 384 -1.39 24.43 -12.65
N LEU A 385 -0.47 25.06 -13.42
CA LEU A 385 0.96 24.77 -13.34
C LEU A 385 1.57 25.06 -11.96
N ILE A 386 1.16 26.15 -11.30
CA ILE A 386 1.64 26.47 -9.95
C ILE A 386 1.24 25.36 -8.97
N VAL A 387 -0.02 24.92 -9.02
CA VAL A 387 -0.53 23.85 -8.16
C VAL A 387 0.13 22.51 -8.49
N LEU A 388 0.36 22.19 -9.77
CA LEU A 388 1.06 20.96 -10.16
C LEU A 388 2.53 20.96 -9.74
N THR A 389 3.20 22.11 -9.83
CA THR A 389 4.59 22.23 -9.35
C THR A 389 4.67 21.93 -7.86
N LEU A 390 3.68 22.39 -7.07
CA LEU A 390 3.57 21.99 -5.67
C LEU A 390 3.22 20.50 -5.52
N CYS A 391 2.29 19.99 -6.33
CA CYS A 391 1.87 18.58 -6.35
C CYS A 391 3.07 17.64 -6.51
N THR A 392 3.96 17.91 -7.46
CA THR A 392 5.14 17.06 -7.75
C THR A 392 6.08 16.87 -6.55
N ARG A 393 6.02 17.73 -5.53
CA ARG A 393 6.80 17.56 -4.29
C ARG A 393 6.27 16.45 -3.38
N TYR A 394 5.00 16.08 -3.52
CA TYR A 394 4.33 15.07 -2.71
C TYR A 394 3.90 13.85 -3.53
N PHE A 395 3.56 14.09 -4.79
CA PHE A 395 2.99 13.11 -5.71
C PHE A 395 3.30 13.50 -7.16
N ASN A 396 4.08 12.67 -7.85
CA ASN A 396 4.48 12.91 -9.23
C ASN A 396 4.33 11.63 -10.04
N ASP A 397 3.13 11.38 -10.55
CA ASP A 397 2.82 10.19 -11.33
C ASP A 397 2.60 10.50 -12.81
N PHE A 398 2.22 9.47 -13.56
CA PHE A 398 1.90 9.57 -14.98
C PHE A 398 0.88 10.67 -15.28
N ASP A 399 -0.20 10.75 -14.49
CA ASP A 399 -1.31 11.65 -14.73
C ASP A 399 -0.94 13.10 -14.40
N VAL A 400 -0.13 13.31 -13.35
CA VAL A 400 0.47 14.62 -13.03
C VAL A 400 1.34 15.12 -14.18
N GLN A 401 2.21 14.26 -14.75
CA GLN A 401 3.05 14.64 -15.88
C GLN A 401 2.26 14.91 -17.15
N LEU A 402 1.19 14.16 -17.40
CA LEU A 402 0.31 14.39 -18.54
C LEU A 402 -0.39 15.75 -18.43
N LEU A 403 -0.92 16.08 -17.25
CA LEU A 403 -1.60 17.35 -17.03
C LEU A 403 -0.63 18.56 -17.05
N LEU A 404 0.61 18.37 -16.57
CA LEU A 404 1.68 19.35 -16.74
C LEU A 404 1.95 19.61 -18.22
N ALA A 405 2.04 18.55 -19.03
CA ALA A 405 2.29 18.65 -20.46
C ALA A 405 1.16 19.40 -21.19
N ASP A 406 -0.10 19.06 -20.90
CA ASP A 406 -1.27 19.72 -21.50
C ASP A 406 -1.33 21.21 -21.15
N ASN A 407 -1.02 21.58 -19.90
CA ASN A 407 -0.94 22.98 -19.51
C ASN A 407 0.18 23.75 -20.24
N TYR A 408 1.37 23.17 -20.35
CA TYR A 408 2.47 23.78 -21.11
C TYR A 408 2.14 23.91 -22.59
N TYR A 409 1.47 22.92 -23.17
CA TYR A 409 1.01 22.91 -24.55
C TYR A 409 0.04 24.08 -24.81
N HIS A 410 -0.97 24.27 -23.95
CA HIS A 410 -1.92 25.38 -24.09
C HIS A 410 -1.31 26.77 -23.85
N LEU A 411 -0.21 26.84 -23.10
CA LEU A 411 0.56 28.08 -22.90
C LEU A 411 1.59 28.34 -24.00
N GLY A 412 1.68 27.46 -25.01
CA GLY A 412 2.61 27.58 -26.14
C GLY A 412 4.06 27.18 -25.81
N ASN A 413 4.34 26.67 -24.61
CA ASN A 413 5.66 26.15 -24.26
C ASN A 413 5.81 24.70 -24.74
N LEU A 414 5.96 24.55 -26.06
CA LEU A 414 6.00 23.24 -26.73
C LEU A 414 7.23 22.40 -26.34
N TYR A 415 8.31 23.02 -25.85
CA TYR A 415 9.48 22.29 -25.37
C TYR A 415 9.18 21.61 -24.03
N ALA A 416 8.67 22.37 -23.04
CA ALA A 416 8.32 21.81 -21.74
C ALA A 416 7.19 20.75 -21.85
N ALA A 417 6.21 21.00 -22.73
CA ALA A 417 5.15 20.03 -23.01
C ALA A 417 5.72 18.70 -23.54
N GLU A 418 6.64 18.75 -24.50
CA GLU A 418 7.31 17.56 -25.04
C GLU A 418 8.07 16.80 -23.95
N CYS A 419 8.84 17.48 -23.11
CA CYS A 419 9.56 16.86 -22.00
C CYS A 419 8.62 16.12 -21.04
N CYS A 420 7.50 16.72 -20.67
CA CYS A 420 6.51 16.11 -19.79
C CYS A 420 5.81 14.92 -20.46
N TYR A 421 5.39 15.02 -21.73
CA TYR A 421 4.79 13.87 -22.44
C TYR A 421 5.77 12.71 -22.59
N LEU A 422 7.03 12.97 -22.92
CA LEU A 422 8.06 11.93 -22.99
C LEU A 422 8.32 11.29 -21.62
N THR A 423 8.27 12.09 -20.55
CA THR A 423 8.39 11.58 -19.18
C THR A 423 7.20 10.69 -18.84
N ALA A 424 5.97 11.12 -19.09
CA ALA A 424 4.76 10.31 -18.90
C ALA A 424 4.80 9.01 -19.73
N ALA A 425 5.22 9.08 -20.99
CA ALA A 425 5.39 7.92 -21.86
C ALA A 425 6.38 6.90 -21.27
N ARG A 426 7.45 7.36 -20.62
CA ARG A 426 8.43 6.48 -19.97
C ARG A 426 8.00 6.01 -18.58
N MET A 427 7.24 6.81 -17.83
CA MET A 427 6.65 6.42 -16.56
C MET A 427 5.77 5.19 -16.73
N CYS A 428 4.90 5.20 -17.75
CA CYS A 428 4.01 4.08 -18.06
C CYS A 428 4.06 3.75 -19.57
N PRO A 429 5.07 2.96 -20.02
CA PRO A 429 5.29 2.65 -21.44
C PRO A 429 4.17 1.89 -22.11
N ASN A 430 3.19 1.36 -21.39
CA ASN A 430 2.02 0.70 -21.97
C ASN A 430 0.87 1.66 -22.30
N ARG A 431 0.95 2.94 -21.91
CA ARG A 431 -0.07 3.96 -22.18
C ARG A 431 0.13 4.55 -23.58
N PHE A 432 -0.98 4.72 -24.30
CA PHE A 432 -0.99 5.24 -25.66
C PHE A 432 -1.11 6.77 -25.70
N LEU A 433 -1.79 7.34 -24.71
CA LEU A 433 -2.18 8.75 -24.68
C LEU A 433 -0.99 9.73 -24.80
N PRO A 434 0.14 9.57 -24.10
CA PRO A 434 1.26 10.51 -24.24
C PRO A 434 1.85 10.53 -25.65
N LEU A 435 1.92 9.37 -26.32
CA LEU A 435 2.42 9.29 -27.69
C LEU A 435 1.46 9.96 -28.67
N TYR A 436 0.15 9.78 -28.47
CA TYR A 436 -0.86 10.48 -29.26
C TYR A 436 -0.73 12.01 -29.13
N HIS A 437 -0.51 12.53 -27.92
CA HIS A 437 -0.27 13.96 -27.73
C HIS A 437 1.05 14.43 -28.35
N LEU A 438 2.11 13.60 -28.31
CA LEU A 438 3.37 13.91 -28.98
C LEU A 438 3.21 14.03 -30.50
N VAL A 439 2.39 13.19 -31.14
CA VAL A 439 2.08 13.33 -32.57
C VAL A 439 1.49 14.72 -32.86
N ASN A 440 0.45 15.12 -32.12
CA ASN A 440 -0.18 16.44 -32.28
C ASN A 440 0.82 17.59 -32.05
N LEU A 441 1.70 17.45 -31.06
CA LEU A 441 2.74 18.43 -30.76
C LEU A 441 3.78 18.54 -31.88
N TYR A 442 4.23 17.42 -32.43
CA TYR A 442 5.20 17.41 -33.53
C TYR A 442 4.60 17.93 -34.83
N GLU A 443 3.32 17.68 -35.08
CA GLU A 443 2.58 18.29 -36.19
C GLU A 443 2.55 19.81 -36.09
N LEU A 444 2.25 20.35 -34.90
CA LEU A 444 2.31 21.80 -34.67
C LEU A 444 3.71 22.39 -34.83
N LYS A 445 4.77 21.62 -34.53
CA LYS A 445 6.16 22.04 -34.76
C LYS A 445 6.59 21.92 -36.23
N GLY A 446 5.83 21.20 -37.06
CA GLY A 446 6.23 20.84 -38.43
C GLY A 446 7.35 19.77 -38.49
N ASP A 447 7.58 19.02 -37.41
CA ASP A 447 8.64 17.98 -37.38
C ASP A 447 8.12 16.65 -37.93
N ARG A 448 8.05 16.57 -39.27
CA ARG A 448 7.54 15.39 -39.98
C ARG A 448 8.26 14.10 -39.59
N LYS A 449 9.58 14.13 -39.38
CA LYS A 449 10.35 12.94 -39.01
C LYS A 449 9.89 12.37 -37.69
N MET A 450 9.67 13.24 -36.70
CA MET A 450 9.19 12.82 -35.38
C MET A 450 7.72 12.39 -35.40
N VAL A 451 6.88 13.01 -36.25
CA VAL A 451 5.50 12.54 -36.50
C VAL A 451 5.52 11.10 -37.04
N GLU A 452 6.22 10.85 -38.14
CA GLU A 452 6.31 9.52 -38.77
C GLU A 452 6.79 8.44 -37.78
N LYS A 453 7.85 8.75 -37.04
CA LYS A 453 8.38 7.85 -36.01
C LYS A 453 7.35 7.53 -34.93
N THR A 454 6.71 8.55 -34.36
CA THR A 454 5.78 8.37 -33.23
C THR A 454 4.51 7.65 -33.66
N VAL A 455 4.01 7.93 -34.88
CA VAL A 455 2.88 7.19 -35.49
C VAL A 455 3.21 5.71 -35.62
N LEU A 456 4.41 5.37 -36.09
CA LEU A 456 4.87 3.98 -36.22
C LEU A 456 5.00 3.31 -34.83
N ASP A 457 5.54 4.02 -33.85
CA ASP A 457 5.65 3.55 -32.47
C ASP A 457 4.26 3.19 -31.90
N ILE A 458 3.24 4.03 -32.11
CA ILE A 458 1.86 3.77 -31.67
C ILE A 458 1.26 2.56 -32.40
N LYS A 459 1.43 2.47 -33.72
CA LYS A 459 0.89 1.39 -34.54
C LYS A 459 1.41 0.02 -34.10
N ASN A 460 2.72 -0.06 -33.84
CA ASN A 460 3.40 -1.29 -33.44
C ASN A 460 3.26 -1.61 -31.94
N LYS A 461 2.73 -0.69 -31.14
CA LYS A 461 2.58 -0.86 -29.70
C LYS A 461 1.57 -1.95 -29.35
N LYS A 462 1.98 -2.85 -28.44
CA LYS A 462 1.12 -3.90 -27.89
C LYS A 462 0.10 -3.31 -26.91
N VAL A 463 -1.16 -3.74 -27.03
CA VAL A 463 -2.26 -3.33 -26.15
C VAL A 463 -2.27 -4.23 -24.90
N LYS A 464 -2.19 -3.62 -23.70
CA LYS A 464 -2.29 -4.35 -22.41
C LYS A 464 -3.74 -4.65 -22.04
N VAL A 465 -4.59 -3.62 -22.09
CA VAL A 465 -6.03 -3.70 -21.77
C VAL A 465 -6.77 -3.05 -22.94
N PRO A 466 -7.56 -3.80 -23.71
CA PRO A 466 -8.37 -3.24 -24.79
C PRO A 466 -9.32 -2.16 -24.26
N SER A 467 -9.46 -1.07 -25.02
CA SER A 467 -10.43 -0.01 -24.73
C SER A 467 -10.78 0.75 -25.99
N ILE A 468 -12.00 1.30 -26.04
CA ILE A 468 -12.50 2.10 -27.16
C ILE A 468 -11.56 3.27 -27.47
N ILE A 469 -10.97 3.89 -26.43
CA ILE A 469 -10.02 5.00 -26.58
C ILE A 469 -8.75 4.53 -27.29
N ILE A 470 -8.24 3.34 -26.95
CA ILE A 470 -7.04 2.79 -27.61
C ILE A 470 -7.36 2.46 -29.07
N ASP A 471 -8.53 1.89 -29.34
CA ASP A 471 -8.95 1.57 -30.70
C ASP A 471 -9.07 2.84 -31.56
N ASP A 472 -9.71 3.90 -31.03
CA ASP A 472 -9.80 5.22 -31.69
C ASP A 472 -8.41 5.84 -31.95
N ILE A 473 -7.49 5.78 -30.98
CA ILE A 473 -6.11 6.24 -31.18
C ILE A 473 -5.45 5.45 -32.31
N LYS A 474 -5.56 4.12 -32.33
CA LYS A 474 -4.92 3.29 -33.36
C LYS A 474 -5.51 3.52 -34.74
N ASP A 475 -6.82 3.73 -34.84
CA ASP A 475 -7.49 4.03 -36.11
C ASP A 475 -7.07 5.39 -36.67
N LYS A 476 -7.01 6.43 -35.82
CA LYS A 476 -6.48 7.75 -36.20
C LYS A 476 -5.03 7.68 -36.67
N MET A 477 -4.18 6.93 -35.96
CA MET A 477 -2.78 6.77 -36.35
C MET A 477 -2.63 5.97 -37.65
N LYS A 478 -3.53 5.03 -37.94
CA LYS A 478 -3.54 4.30 -39.21
C LYS A 478 -3.90 5.21 -40.37
N GLN A 479 -4.90 6.08 -40.20
CA GLN A 479 -5.25 7.11 -41.20
C GLN A 479 -4.07 8.05 -41.43
N LYS A 480 -3.50 8.59 -40.35
CA LYS A 480 -2.32 9.48 -40.42
C LYS A 480 -1.13 8.84 -41.11
N TYR A 481 -0.85 7.57 -40.83
CA TYR A 481 0.24 6.85 -41.48
C TYR A 481 0.04 6.76 -43.00
N ASN A 482 -1.19 6.57 -43.47
CA ASN A 482 -1.49 6.53 -44.90
C ASN A 482 -1.32 7.91 -45.55
N GLU A 483 -1.73 8.99 -44.88
CA GLU A 483 -1.51 10.37 -45.35
C GLU A 483 0.00 10.65 -45.52
N LEU A 484 0.82 10.25 -44.55
CA LEU A 484 2.27 10.44 -44.58
C LEU A 484 2.96 9.63 -45.69
N LEU A 485 2.37 8.52 -46.14
CA LEU A 485 2.86 7.76 -47.30
C LEU A 485 2.49 8.43 -48.61
N LEU A 486 1.25 8.92 -48.76
CA LEU A 486 0.81 9.62 -49.97
C LEU A 486 1.63 10.88 -50.20
N GLU A 487 1.91 11.65 -49.14
CA GLU A 487 2.77 12.83 -49.23
C GLU A 487 4.26 12.50 -49.52
N LYS A 488 4.68 11.24 -49.45
CA LYS A 488 6.03 10.80 -49.84
C LYS A 488 6.11 10.44 -51.33
N ASP A 489 4.99 10.04 -51.92
CA ASP A 489 4.90 9.65 -53.33
C ASP A 489 4.66 10.87 -54.25
N ASP A 490 4.29 12.03 -53.69
CA ASP A 490 4.09 13.31 -54.39
C ASP A 490 5.38 14.18 -54.52
N PHE A 491 6.53 13.70 -54.04
CA PHE A 491 7.86 14.31 -54.19
C PHE A 491 8.83 13.35 -54.89
#